data_AF-A0A9D2N2I8-F1
#
_entry.id   AF-A0A9D2N2I8-F1
#
_cell.length_a   1.000
_cell.length_b   1.000
_cell.length_c   1.000
_cell.angle_alpha   90.00
_cell.angle_beta   90.00
_cell.angle_gamma   90.00
#
_symmetry.space_group_name_H-M   'P 1'
#
loop_
_entity.id
_entity.type
_entity.pdbx_description
1 polymer ?
#
loop_
_entity_poly.entity_id
_entity_poly.type
_entity_poly.pdbx_seq_one_letter_code
_entity_poly.pdbx_strand_id
1 'polypeptide(L)'
;MKKDLTGQHFGRLTVIGDGGKNKKGRQYWRCRCTCGNETLVEESHLKAGHTKSCGCYRRERPRERSVDLTGQQFGRLTVIEPIKNANGSIKKWKCQCECGKITVCCRENLQSGTTRSCGCLREEIRKDNMRKAIHFVEGTCIERIASQKTCANNTTGHRGVYRRDRNKWRASIGFQGKVYNLGSFSTYEEAVKARLDAESQLYTPFLEQYYQRKN
;
A
#
# COMPACT_ATOMS: atom_id res chain seq x y z
N MET A 1 -17.52 39.25 -26.74
CA MET A 1 -17.82 40.31 -25.75
C MET A 1 -16.71 40.36 -24.71
N LYS A 2 -16.01 41.49 -24.57
CA LYS A 2 -15.01 41.70 -23.52
C LYS A 2 -15.77 41.90 -22.20
N LYS A 3 -15.68 40.95 -21.27
CA LYS A 3 -16.35 41.07 -19.97
C LYS A 3 -15.45 41.92 -19.07
N ASP A 4 -15.83 43.17 -18.86
CA ASP A 4 -15.15 44.04 -17.92
C ASP A 4 -15.45 43.60 -16.49
N LEU A 5 -14.39 43.40 -15.70
CA LEU A 5 -14.49 43.00 -14.30
C LEU A 5 -14.21 44.16 -13.36
N THR A 6 -13.98 45.38 -13.88
CA THR A 6 -13.74 46.58 -13.08
C THR A 6 -14.87 46.81 -12.07
N GLY A 7 -14.51 47.10 -10.81
CA GLY A 7 -15.46 47.27 -9.71
C GLY A 7 -15.96 45.98 -9.07
N GLN A 8 -15.65 44.79 -9.62
CA GLN A 8 -16.06 43.54 -8.99
C GLN A 8 -15.17 43.16 -7.81
N HIS A 9 -15.78 42.49 -6.83
CA HIS A 9 -15.13 42.02 -5.62
C HIS A 9 -14.93 40.49 -5.65
N PHE A 10 -13.71 40.05 -5.36
CA PHE A 10 -13.31 38.65 -5.25
C PHE A 10 -12.63 38.42 -3.90
N GLY A 11 -13.44 38.07 -2.88
CA GLY A 11 -12.97 37.96 -1.51
C GLY A 11 -12.52 39.33 -0.97
N ARG A 12 -11.23 39.48 -0.67
CA ARG A 12 -10.62 40.75 -0.21
C ARG A 12 -10.04 41.58 -1.36
N LEU A 13 -10.25 41.19 -2.62
CA LEU A 13 -9.73 41.90 -3.79
C LEU A 13 -10.86 42.66 -4.49
N THR A 14 -10.60 43.90 -4.84
CA THR A 14 -11.47 44.74 -5.67
C THR A 14 -10.73 45.03 -6.98
N VAL A 15 -11.34 44.70 -8.11
CA VAL A 15 -10.73 44.96 -9.42
C VAL A 15 -10.77 46.46 -9.71
N ILE A 16 -9.60 47.06 -9.89
CA ILE A 16 -9.44 48.50 -10.15
C ILE A 16 -9.22 48.82 -11.63
N GLY A 17 -8.83 47.85 -12.45
CA GLY A 17 -8.72 48.04 -13.89
C GLY A 17 -7.93 46.95 -14.63
N ASP A 18 -7.82 47.12 -15.94
CA ASP A 18 -7.13 46.21 -16.84
C ASP A 18 -5.63 46.11 -16.50
N GLY A 19 -5.14 44.87 -16.36
CA GLY A 19 -3.74 44.54 -16.08
C GLY A 19 -2.94 44.14 -17.32
N GLY A 20 -3.56 44.17 -18.50
CA GLY A 20 -2.98 43.77 -19.76
C GLY A 20 -3.03 42.25 -19.99
N LYS A 21 -2.51 41.83 -21.14
CA LYS A 21 -2.41 40.41 -21.51
C LYS A 21 -0.96 39.95 -21.48
N ASN A 22 -0.74 38.71 -21.07
CA ASN A 22 0.58 38.10 -21.22
C ASN A 22 0.85 37.66 -22.68
N LYS A 23 2.09 37.23 -22.95
CA LYS A 23 2.51 36.70 -24.28
C LYS A 23 1.68 35.52 -24.80
N LYS A 24 0.93 34.82 -23.92
CA LYS A 24 0.04 33.70 -24.24
C LYS A 24 -1.43 34.13 -24.35
N GLY A 25 -1.71 35.43 -24.39
CA GLY A 25 -3.05 35.99 -24.52
C GLY A 25 -3.92 35.95 -23.26
N ARG A 26 -3.38 35.52 -22.10
CA ARG A 26 -4.13 35.48 -20.84
C ARG A 26 -4.32 36.87 -20.27
N GLN A 27 -5.54 37.18 -19.88
CA GLN A 27 -5.95 38.47 -19.35
C GLN A 27 -5.62 38.60 -17.85
N TYR A 28 -4.99 39.70 -17.49
CA TYR A 28 -4.73 40.07 -16.10
C TYR A 28 -5.53 41.30 -15.70
N TRP A 29 -5.81 41.39 -14.41
CA TRP A 29 -6.55 42.47 -13.79
C TRP A 29 -5.75 43.02 -12.61
N ARG A 30 -5.65 44.35 -12.53
CA ARG A 30 -5.13 45.03 -11.35
C ARG A 30 -6.21 45.01 -10.28
N CYS A 31 -5.86 44.48 -9.11
CA CYS A 31 -6.77 44.35 -7.99
C CYS A 31 -6.19 45.07 -6.77
N ARG A 32 -6.98 45.92 -6.13
CA ARG A 32 -6.67 46.50 -4.83
C ARG A 32 -7.24 45.61 -3.73
N CYS A 33 -6.41 45.24 -2.78
CA CYS A 33 -6.85 44.43 -1.65
C CYS A 33 -7.33 45.33 -0.49
N THR A 34 -8.22 44.81 0.35
CA THR A 34 -8.60 45.48 1.61
C THR A 34 -7.40 45.72 2.55
N CYS A 35 -6.29 45.01 2.33
CA CYS A 35 -5.00 45.21 3.00
C CYS A 35 -4.28 46.51 2.58
N GLY A 36 -4.79 47.25 1.59
CA GLY A 36 -4.17 48.42 0.99
C GLY A 36 -3.20 48.11 -0.16
N ASN A 37 -2.68 46.88 -0.27
CA ASN A 37 -1.77 46.50 -1.35
C ASN A 37 -2.50 46.19 -2.67
N GLU A 38 -1.82 46.47 -3.77
CA GLU A 38 -2.26 46.12 -5.11
C GLU A 38 -1.58 44.84 -5.61
N THR A 39 -2.30 44.04 -6.38
CA THR A 39 -1.80 42.78 -6.96
C THR A 39 -2.34 42.59 -8.37
N LEU A 40 -1.53 41.97 -9.23
CA LEU A 40 -1.93 41.59 -10.58
C LEU A 40 -2.42 40.13 -10.56
N VAL A 41 -3.65 39.88 -10.99
CA VAL A 41 -4.27 38.55 -10.92
C VAL A 41 -4.83 38.16 -12.28
N GLU A 42 -4.62 36.90 -12.67
CA GLU A 42 -5.19 36.35 -13.91
C GLU A 42 -6.72 36.25 -13.80
N GLU A 43 -7.44 36.60 -14.87
CA GLU A 43 -8.91 36.58 -14.92
C GLU A 43 -9.51 35.23 -14.51
N SER A 44 -8.89 34.13 -14.97
CA SER A 44 -9.30 32.76 -14.65
C SER A 44 -9.26 32.49 -13.13
N HIS A 45 -8.24 32.99 -12.44
CA HIS A 45 -8.04 32.79 -11.00
C HIS A 45 -8.99 33.63 -10.15
N LEU A 46 -9.43 34.79 -10.65
CA LEU A 46 -10.48 35.59 -10.00
C LEU A 46 -11.83 34.87 -10.10
N LYS A 47 -12.23 34.44 -11.32
CA LYS A 47 -13.51 33.76 -11.56
C LYS A 47 -13.60 32.40 -10.85
N ALA A 48 -12.54 31.61 -10.85
CA ALA A 48 -12.48 30.33 -10.16
C ALA A 48 -12.31 30.47 -8.62
N GLY A 49 -12.09 31.70 -8.12
CA GLY A 49 -11.91 31.98 -6.70
C GLY A 49 -10.61 31.45 -6.10
N HIS A 50 -9.59 31.16 -6.93
CA HIS A 50 -8.27 30.71 -6.45
C HIS A 50 -7.48 31.84 -5.76
N THR A 51 -7.71 33.09 -6.18
CA THR A 51 -7.04 34.26 -5.60
C THR A 51 -8.06 35.19 -4.94
N LYS A 52 -8.04 35.23 -3.60
CA LYS A 52 -9.01 36.01 -2.79
C LYS A 52 -8.37 37.16 -1.99
N SER A 53 -7.05 37.35 -2.05
CA SER A 53 -6.33 38.41 -1.33
C SER A 53 -4.96 38.70 -1.95
N CYS A 54 -4.33 39.81 -1.54
CA CYS A 54 -2.93 40.18 -1.85
C CYS A 54 -1.89 39.20 -1.27
N GLY A 55 -2.32 38.08 -0.66
CA GLY A 55 -1.51 37.21 0.18
C GLY A 55 -1.55 37.58 1.67
N CYS A 56 -2.11 38.75 2.03
CA CYS A 56 -2.27 39.18 3.43
C CYS A 56 -3.06 38.19 4.27
N TYR A 57 -4.09 37.57 3.70
CA TYR A 57 -4.93 36.62 4.43
C TYR A 57 -4.13 35.43 4.98
N ARG A 58 -3.07 35.01 4.26
CA ARG A 58 -2.15 33.96 4.72
C ARG A 58 -1.08 34.47 5.70
N ARG A 59 -0.78 35.77 5.71
CA ARG A 59 0.16 36.40 6.65
C ARG A 59 -0.51 36.72 7.98
N GLU A 60 -1.77 37.15 7.94
CA GLU A 60 -2.60 37.50 9.10
C GLU A 60 -3.07 36.28 9.89
N ARG A 61 -3.25 35.13 9.23
CA ARG A 61 -3.46 33.88 9.96
C ARG A 61 -2.12 33.47 10.57
N PRO A 62 -1.96 33.47 11.90
CA PRO A 62 -0.85 32.77 12.51
C PRO A 62 -0.86 31.35 11.95
N ARG A 63 0.29 30.81 11.54
CA ARG A 63 0.39 29.37 11.25
C ARG A 63 -0.21 28.68 12.46
N GLU A 64 -1.36 28.03 12.28
CA GLU A 64 -2.07 27.34 13.34
C GLU A 64 -1.04 26.59 14.16
N ARG A 65 -0.98 26.96 15.44
CA ARG A 65 0.02 26.52 16.41
C ARG A 65 0.34 25.06 16.15
N SER A 66 1.62 24.73 16.10
CA SER A 66 2.10 23.36 16.10
C SER A 66 1.41 22.61 17.25
N VAL A 67 0.29 21.95 16.94
CA VAL A 67 -0.46 21.16 17.92
C VAL A 67 0.52 20.13 18.44
N ASP A 68 0.77 20.17 19.73
CA ASP A 68 1.60 19.19 20.37
C ASP A 68 0.83 17.87 20.42
N LEU A 69 1.38 16.85 19.77
CA LEU A 69 0.79 15.52 19.73
C LEU A 69 1.40 14.61 20.81
N THR A 70 2.34 15.11 21.62
CA THR A 70 2.99 14.34 22.69
C THR A 70 1.96 13.72 23.63
N GLY A 71 2.10 12.43 23.91
CA GLY A 71 1.18 11.65 24.74
C GLY A 71 -0.10 11.20 24.05
N GLN A 72 -0.39 11.65 22.83
CA GLN A 72 -1.57 11.18 22.10
C GLN A 72 -1.35 9.77 21.53
N GLN A 73 -2.45 9.01 21.50
CA GLN A 73 -2.49 7.66 20.97
C GLN A 73 -3.20 7.63 19.61
N PHE A 74 -2.60 6.95 18.66
CA PHE A 74 -3.09 6.75 17.30
C PHE A 74 -3.06 5.26 16.96
N GLY A 75 -4.16 4.56 17.22
CA GLY A 75 -4.19 3.10 17.16
C GLY A 75 -3.21 2.51 18.18
N ARG A 76 -2.26 1.69 17.72
CA ARG A 76 -1.22 1.08 18.56
C ARG A 76 0.02 1.97 18.74
N LEU A 77 0.00 3.24 18.32
CA LEU A 77 1.14 4.16 18.42
C LEU A 77 0.88 5.22 19.48
N THR A 78 1.79 5.36 20.43
CA THR A 78 1.82 6.47 21.40
C THR A 78 2.91 7.46 21.00
N VAL A 79 2.59 8.73 20.88
CA VAL A 79 3.55 9.78 20.51
C VAL A 79 4.42 10.14 21.71
N ILE A 80 5.75 10.08 21.54
CA ILE A 80 6.74 10.38 22.58
C ILE A 80 7.26 11.81 22.45
N GLU A 81 7.77 12.18 21.27
CA GLU A 81 8.46 13.47 21.11
C GLU A 81 8.36 14.02 19.68
N PRO A 82 8.31 15.37 19.51
CA PRO A 82 8.40 16.03 18.22
C PRO A 82 9.82 16.06 17.68
N ILE A 83 9.97 15.83 16.37
CA ILE A 83 11.25 15.97 15.66
C ILE A 83 11.24 17.28 14.88
N LYS A 84 12.12 18.21 15.30
CA LYS A 84 12.34 19.50 14.64
C LYS A 84 13.22 19.30 13.40
N ASN A 85 12.75 19.79 12.25
CA ASN A 85 13.58 19.85 11.03
C ASN A 85 14.50 21.08 11.05
N ALA A 86 15.49 21.13 10.16
CA ALA A 86 16.42 22.26 10.00
C ALA A 86 15.72 23.63 9.89
N ASN A 87 14.54 23.66 9.25
CA ASN A 87 13.75 24.88 9.07
C ASN A 87 12.89 25.24 10.30
N GLY A 88 13.13 24.62 11.47
CA GLY A 88 12.35 24.78 12.70
C GLY A 88 10.95 24.14 12.68
N SER A 89 10.50 23.60 11.55
CA SER A 89 9.17 22.97 11.42
C SER A 89 9.13 21.57 12.05
N ILE A 90 8.11 21.32 12.88
CA ILE A 90 7.81 20.00 13.46
C ILE A 90 6.80 19.30 12.55
N LYS A 91 7.28 18.39 11.70
CA LYS A 91 6.43 17.57 10.83
C LYS A 91 6.43 16.10 11.20
N LYS A 92 7.49 15.66 11.88
CA LYS A 92 7.74 14.26 12.23
C LYS A 92 7.66 14.09 13.74
N TRP A 93 7.17 12.95 14.16
CA TRP A 93 6.93 12.59 15.55
C TRP A 93 7.51 11.20 15.79
N LYS A 94 8.25 11.05 16.89
CA LYS A 94 8.71 9.75 17.34
C LYS A 94 7.59 9.10 18.14
N CYS A 95 7.19 7.91 17.72
CA CYS A 95 6.08 7.18 18.31
C CYS A 95 6.58 5.81 18.80
N GLN A 96 6.14 5.38 19.98
CA GLN A 96 6.33 4.03 20.46
C GLN A 96 5.09 3.21 20.12
N CYS A 97 5.28 2.09 19.46
CA CYS A 97 4.20 1.15 19.24
C CYS A 97 4.02 0.22 20.44
N GLU A 98 2.81 -0.26 20.67
CA GLU A 98 2.52 -1.36 21.61
C GLU A 98 3.38 -2.60 21.36
N CYS A 99 3.85 -2.80 20.11
CA CYS A 99 4.81 -3.83 19.72
C CYS A 99 6.22 -3.63 20.35
N GLY A 100 6.44 -2.55 21.09
CA GLY A 100 7.74 -2.13 21.65
C GLY A 100 8.64 -1.37 20.68
N LYS A 101 8.37 -1.43 19.37
CA LYS A 101 9.18 -0.75 18.34
C LYS A 101 8.89 0.75 18.29
N ILE A 102 9.96 1.54 18.19
CA ILE A 102 9.89 2.98 17.97
C ILE A 102 9.87 3.26 16.46
N THR A 103 8.98 4.13 16.02
CA THR A 103 8.83 4.54 14.63
C THR A 103 8.65 6.04 14.50
N VAL A 104 9.13 6.62 13.40
CA VAL A 104 8.94 8.04 13.09
C VAL A 104 7.78 8.19 12.13
N CYS A 105 6.78 8.98 12.52
CA CYS A 105 5.55 9.19 11.75
C CYS A 105 5.33 10.67 11.48
N CYS A 106 4.77 11.01 10.31
CA CYS A 106 4.35 12.38 10.02
C CYS A 106 3.00 12.68 10.68
N ARG A 107 2.77 13.94 11.06
CA ARG A 107 1.51 14.39 11.65
C ARG A 107 0.30 14.01 10.80
N GLU A 108 0.40 14.22 9.49
CA GLU A 108 -0.71 13.99 8.57
C GLU A 108 -1.15 12.52 8.59
N ASN A 109 -0.19 11.58 8.68
CA ASN A 109 -0.45 10.14 8.70
C ASN A 109 -1.04 9.64 10.03
N LEU A 110 -0.70 10.30 11.14
CA LEU A 110 -1.29 10.03 12.45
C LEU A 110 -2.74 10.53 12.48
N GLN A 111 -2.98 11.76 12.02
CA GLN A 111 -4.31 12.37 12.00
C GLN A 111 -5.27 11.72 10.99
N SER A 112 -4.78 11.34 9.80
CA SER A 112 -5.59 10.62 8.81
C SER A 112 -5.88 9.17 9.22
N GLY A 113 -5.21 8.66 10.25
CA GLY A 113 -5.29 7.26 10.67
C GLY A 113 -4.70 6.28 9.65
N THR A 114 -3.87 6.74 8.72
CA THR A 114 -3.16 5.86 7.76
C THR A 114 -2.08 5.04 8.47
N THR A 115 -1.39 5.63 9.46
CA THR A 115 -0.37 4.93 10.25
C THR A 115 -0.87 4.67 11.67
N ARG A 116 -1.26 3.42 11.94
CA ARG A 116 -1.83 2.98 13.23
C ARG A 116 -0.92 2.03 14.02
N SER A 117 0.22 1.64 13.46
CA SER A 117 1.17 0.72 14.10
C SER A 117 2.56 0.82 13.47
N CYS A 118 3.54 0.17 14.10
CA CYS A 118 4.90 -0.01 13.58
C CYS A 118 5.00 -0.87 12.30
N GLY A 119 3.86 -1.34 11.77
CA GLY A 119 3.75 -2.38 10.74
C GLY A 119 3.34 -3.75 11.30
N CYS A 120 3.45 -3.95 12.62
CA CYS A 120 3.13 -5.21 13.29
C CYS A 120 1.69 -5.65 13.07
N LEU A 121 0.72 -4.72 13.07
CA LEU A 121 -0.70 -5.06 12.89
C LEU A 121 -0.93 -5.70 11.52
N ARG A 122 -0.28 -5.17 10.48
CA ARG A 122 -0.37 -5.73 9.13
C ARG A 122 0.29 -7.10 9.05
N GLU A 123 1.42 -7.29 9.73
CA GLU A 123 2.11 -8.56 9.78
C GLU A 123 1.29 -9.64 10.51
N GLU A 124 0.67 -9.27 11.63
CA GLU A 124 -0.22 -10.13 12.42
C GLU A 124 -1.42 -10.60 11.58
N ILE A 125 -2.13 -9.66 10.94
CA ILE A 125 -3.24 -9.96 10.04
C ILE A 125 -2.77 -10.86 8.88
N ARG A 126 -1.60 -10.60 8.30
CA ARG A 126 -1.05 -11.43 7.21
C ARG A 126 -0.78 -12.87 7.69
N LYS A 127 -0.22 -13.05 8.88
CA LYS A 127 0.03 -14.37 9.47
C LYS A 127 -1.28 -15.09 9.77
N ASP A 128 -2.27 -14.40 10.32
CA ASP A 128 -3.59 -14.96 10.60
C ASP A 128 -4.32 -15.38 9.31
N ASN A 129 -4.33 -14.52 8.30
CA ASN A 129 -4.89 -14.84 6.99
C ASN A 129 -4.17 -16.01 6.32
N MET A 130 -2.85 -16.12 6.47
CA MET A 130 -2.09 -17.26 5.97
C MET A 130 -2.46 -18.56 6.69
N ARG A 131 -2.66 -18.51 8.02
CA ARG A 131 -3.14 -19.67 8.80
C ARG A 131 -4.54 -20.11 8.37
N LYS A 132 -5.44 -19.15 8.12
CA LYS A 132 -6.79 -19.41 7.62
C LYS A 132 -6.80 -19.96 6.20
N ALA A 133 -5.86 -19.55 5.35
CA ALA A 133 -5.80 -19.92 3.94
C ALA A 133 -5.03 -21.22 3.64
N ILE A 134 -4.26 -21.74 4.60
CA ILE A 134 -3.45 -22.96 4.40
C ILE A 134 -3.90 -23.99 5.44
N HIS A 135 -4.77 -24.91 5.06
CA HIS A 135 -5.23 -25.98 5.93
C HIS A 135 -4.26 -27.17 5.89
N PHE A 136 -3.50 -27.34 6.98
CA PHE A 136 -2.72 -28.55 7.22
C PHE A 136 -3.53 -29.55 8.02
N VAL A 137 -3.78 -30.73 7.44
CA VAL A 137 -4.35 -31.89 8.14
C VAL A 137 -3.30 -32.98 8.10
N GLU A 138 -2.96 -33.53 9.28
CA GLU A 138 -1.98 -34.62 9.42
C GLU A 138 -0.64 -34.35 8.71
N GLY A 139 -0.11 -33.13 8.82
CA GLY A 139 1.16 -32.75 8.19
C GLY A 139 1.08 -32.56 6.67
N THR A 140 -0.12 -32.45 6.12
CA THR A 140 -0.38 -32.34 4.68
C THR A 140 -1.25 -31.13 4.38
N CYS A 141 -0.78 -30.24 3.49
CA CYS A 141 -1.58 -29.11 2.99
C CYS A 141 -2.55 -29.62 1.92
N ILE A 142 -3.85 -29.46 2.21
CA ILE A 142 -4.95 -29.99 1.40
C ILE A 142 -5.04 -29.28 0.06
N GLU A 143 -4.98 -27.96 0.05
CA GLU A 143 -5.07 -27.14 -1.17
C GLU A 143 -3.93 -27.46 -2.14
N ARG A 144 -2.75 -27.77 -1.61
CA ARG A 144 -1.57 -28.14 -2.40
C ARG A 144 -1.70 -29.51 -3.05
N ILE A 145 -2.41 -30.44 -2.42
CA ILE A 145 -2.71 -31.76 -2.99
C ILE A 145 -3.86 -31.62 -4.00
N ALA A 146 -4.94 -30.96 -3.60
CA ALA A 146 -6.15 -30.81 -4.41
C ALA A 146 -5.92 -30.00 -5.70
N SER A 147 -5.09 -28.96 -5.66
CA SER A 147 -4.85 -28.13 -6.84
C SER A 147 -4.06 -28.84 -7.94
N GLN A 148 -3.22 -29.82 -7.60
CA GLN A 148 -2.31 -30.54 -8.52
C GLN A 148 -1.41 -29.64 -9.40
N LYS A 149 -1.41 -28.32 -9.18
CA LYS A 149 -0.68 -27.35 -9.99
C LYS A 149 0.82 -27.53 -9.85
N THR A 150 1.51 -27.42 -10.97
CA THR A 150 2.96 -27.28 -10.99
C THR A 150 3.36 -25.87 -10.59
N CYS A 151 4.47 -25.76 -9.85
CA CYS A 151 5.02 -24.46 -9.46
C CYS A 151 5.78 -23.83 -10.64
N ALA A 152 5.81 -22.49 -10.71
CA ALA A 152 6.43 -21.76 -11.82
C ALA A 152 7.95 -22.02 -11.97
N ASN A 153 8.63 -22.42 -10.89
CA ASN A 153 10.04 -22.79 -10.88
C ASN A 153 10.28 -24.28 -11.23
N ASN A 154 9.29 -24.97 -11.80
CA ASN A 154 9.44 -26.35 -12.23
C ASN A 154 10.16 -26.41 -13.59
N THR A 155 11.32 -27.06 -13.62
CA THR A 155 12.15 -27.20 -14.82
C THR A 155 11.77 -28.37 -15.72
N THR A 156 11.01 -29.34 -15.22
CA THR A 156 10.68 -30.60 -15.93
C THR A 156 9.25 -30.66 -16.43
N GLY A 157 8.39 -29.71 -16.03
CA GLY A 157 6.98 -29.66 -16.40
C GLY A 157 6.08 -30.54 -15.53
N HIS A 158 6.63 -31.43 -14.69
CA HIS A 158 5.85 -32.25 -13.76
C HIS A 158 6.37 -32.15 -12.33
N ARG A 159 5.49 -31.92 -11.36
CA ARG A 159 5.90 -31.79 -9.95
C ARG A 159 6.45 -33.11 -9.43
N GLY A 160 7.52 -33.04 -8.63
CA GLY A 160 8.13 -34.22 -8.02
C GLY A 160 8.93 -35.12 -8.97
N VAL A 161 9.07 -34.75 -10.25
CA VAL A 161 9.89 -35.43 -11.26
C VAL A 161 11.11 -34.58 -11.60
N TYR A 162 12.30 -35.14 -11.46
CA TYR A 162 13.56 -34.41 -11.60
C TYR A 162 14.54 -35.16 -12.51
N ARG A 163 15.21 -34.46 -13.41
CA ARG A 163 16.31 -35.03 -14.20
C ARG A 163 17.55 -35.21 -13.32
N ARG A 164 18.24 -36.34 -13.47
CA ARG A 164 19.50 -36.71 -12.82
C ARG A 164 20.58 -36.96 -13.86
N ASP A 165 21.82 -37.07 -13.40
CA ASP A 165 22.99 -37.37 -14.25
C ASP A 165 22.82 -38.71 -14.98
N ARG A 166 23.48 -38.85 -16.14
CA ARG A 166 23.38 -40.02 -17.03
C ARG A 166 21.98 -40.28 -17.61
N ASN A 167 21.22 -39.22 -17.93
CA ASN A 167 19.89 -39.29 -18.56
C ASN A 167 18.87 -40.13 -17.77
N LYS A 168 18.90 -40.07 -16.44
CA LYS A 168 17.92 -40.74 -15.57
C LYS A 168 16.91 -39.74 -15.00
N TRP A 169 15.69 -40.20 -14.74
CA TRP A 169 14.61 -39.40 -14.18
C TRP A 169 14.21 -39.93 -12.81
N ARG A 170 14.18 -39.08 -11.79
CA ARG A 170 13.78 -39.46 -10.43
C ARG A 170 12.38 -38.94 -10.14
N ALA A 171 11.51 -39.81 -9.64
CA ALA A 171 10.20 -39.42 -9.12
C ALA A 171 10.17 -39.52 -7.60
N SER A 172 9.50 -38.56 -6.94
CA SER A 172 9.34 -38.53 -5.49
C SER A 172 8.01 -37.91 -5.09
N ILE A 173 7.48 -38.30 -3.93
CA ILE A 173 6.23 -37.76 -3.36
C ILE A 173 6.35 -37.43 -1.89
N GLY A 174 5.89 -36.24 -1.52
CA GLY A 174 5.84 -35.79 -0.13
C GLY A 174 4.41 -35.90 0.39
N PHE A 175 4.19 -36.73 1.41
CA PHE A 175 2.89 -36.95 2.03
C PHE A 175 3.06 -37.09 3.56
N GLN A 176 2.17 -36.46 4.35
CA GLN A 176 2.19 -36.49 5.81
C GLN A 176 3.57 -36.19 6.44
N GLY A 177 4.25 -35.17 5.92
CA GLY A 177 5.59 -34.77 6.39
C GLY A 177 6.74 -35.71 6.02
N LYS A 178 6.49 -36.81 5.29
CA LYS A 178 7.51 -37.75 4.82
C LYS A 178 7.70 -37.66 3.31
N VAL A 179 8.93 -37.88 2.85
CA VAL A 179 9.27 -37.94 1.41
C VAL A 179 9.49 -39.39 1.01
N TYR A 180 8.61 -39.89 0.15
CA TYR A 180 8.70 -41.21 -0.46
C TYR A 180 9.43 -41.11 -1.79
N ASN A 181 10.47 -41.91 -1.96
CA ASN A 181 11.21 -42.02 -3.21
C ASN A 181 10.55 -43.09 -4.08
N LEU A 182 10.01 -42.69 -5.24
CA LEU A 182 9.24 -43.61 -6.11
C LEU A 182 10.14 -44.42 -7.04
N GLY A 183 11.38 -43.97 -7.22
CA GLY A 183 12.38 -44.67 -8.03
C GLY A 183 13.13 -43.75 -8.98
N SER A 184 14.02 -44.35 -9.75
CA SER A 184 14.73 -43.72 -10.86
C SER A 184 14.47 -44.50 -12.14
N PHE A 185 14.09 -43.79 -13.19
CA PHE A 185 13.61 -44.32 -14.47
C PHE A 185 14.53 -43.86 -15.60
N SER A 186 14.54 -44.58 -16.71
CA SER A 186 15.28 -44.20 -17.92
C SER A 186 14.53 -43.14 -18.73
N THR A 187 13.20 -43.19 -18.73
CA THR A 187 12.35 -42.27 -19.51
C THR A 187 11.60 -41.29 -18.59
N TYR A 188 11.26 -40.12 -19.15
CA TYR A 188 10.47 -39.11 -18.45
C TYR A 188 9.03 -39.61 -18.17
N GLU A 189 8.44 -40.29 -19.14
CA GLU A 189 7.07 -40.80 -19.08
C GLU A 189 6.88 -41.83 -17.96
N GLU A 190 7.85 -42.75 -17.79
CA GLU A 190 7.84 -43.69 -16.66
C GLU A 190 7.89 -42.98 -15.31
N ALA A 191 8.72 -41.95 -15.18
CA ALA A 191 8.82 -41.18 -13.95
C ALA A 191 7.54 -40.39 -13.64
N VAL A 192 6.88 -39.86 -14.68
CA VAL A 192 5.57 -39.20 -14.56
C VAL A 192 4.50 -40.21 -14.18
N LYS A 193 4.47 -41.38 -14.81
CA LYS A 193 3.52 -42.45 -14.49
C LYS A 193 3.64 -42.90 -13.03
N ALA A 194 4.86 -43.20 -12.57
CA ALA A 194 5.11 -43.57 -11.18
C ALA A 194 4.65 -42.46 -10.20
N ARG A 195 4.81 -41.20 -10.60
CA ARG A 195 4.35 -40.04 -9.83
C ARG A 195 2.82 -39.97 -9.77
N LEU A 196 2.11 -40.17 -10.89
CA LEU A 196 0.64 -40.18 -10.96
C LEU A 196 0.04 -41.36 -10.19
N ASP A 197 0.64 -42.55 -10.30
CA ASP A 197 0.21 -43.75 -9.56
C ASP A 197 0.29 -43.51 -8.06
N ALA A 198 1.39 -42.91 -7.58
CA ALA A 198 1.55 -42.56 -6.18
C ALA A 198 0.58 -41.47 -5.70
N GLU A 199 0.24 -40.50 -6.56
CA GLU A 199 -0.81 -39.51 -6.24
C GLU A 199 -2.18 -40.19 -6.11
N SER A 200 -2.53 -41.09 -7.03
CA SER A 200 -3.79 -41.83 -6.96
C SER A 200 -3.90 -42.67 -5.68
N GLN A 201 -2.81 -43.33 -5.27
CA GLN A 201 -2.80 -44.19 -4.08
C GLN A 201 -2.79 -43.41 -2.75
N LEU A 202 -2.06 -42.30 -2.67
CA LEU A 202 -1.87 -41.57 -1.40
C LEU A 202 -2.81 -40.38 -1.25
N TYR A 203 -2.98 -39.59 -2.31
CA TYR A 203 -3.68 -38.32 -2.24
C TYR A 203 -5.19 -38.48 -2.40
N THR A 204 -5.66 -39.30 -3.34
CA THR A 204 -7.09 -39.47 -3.62
C THR A 204 -7.87 -39.97 -2.39
N PRO A 205 -7.47 -41.08 -1.73
CA PRO A 205 -8.21 -41.59 -0.57
C PRO A 205 -8.19 -40.61 0.61
N PHE A 206 -7.07 -39.90 0.78
CA PHE A 206 -6.92 -38.90 1.84
C PHE A 206 -7.84 -37.70 1.64
N LEU A 207 -7.94 -37.19 0.40
CA LEU A 207 -8.86 -36.11 0.08
C LEU A 207 -10.32 -36.52 0.26
N GLU A 208 -10.70 -37.70 -0.22
CA GLU A 208 -12.05 -38.24 -0.06
C GLU A 208 -12.45 -38.35 1.42
N GLN A 209 -11.57 -38.94 2.24
CA GLN A 209 -11.79 -39.04 3.68
C GLN A 209 -11.89 -37.66 4.35
N TYR A 210 -11.09 -36.68 3.93
CA TYR A 210 -11.17 -35.32 4.47
C TYR A 210 -12.51 -34.65 4.14
N TYR A 211 -12.97 -34.74 2.88
CA TYR A 211 -14.25 -34.14 2.48
C TYR A 211 -15.44 -34.85 3.13
N GLN A 212 -15.38 -36.17 3.34
CA GLN A 212 -16.40 -36.91 4.07
C GLN A 212 -16.51 -36.48 5.55
N ARG A 213 -15.39 -36.16 6.20
CA ARG A 213 -15.37 -35.69 7.60
C ARG A 213 -15.82 -34.24 7.78
N LYS A 214 -15.85 -33.45 6.69
CA LYS A 214 -16.19 -32.03 6.69
C LYS A 214 -17.68 -31.78 6.42
N ASN A 215 -18.35 -32.70 5.73
CA ASN A 215 -19.80 -32.75 5.58
C ASN A 215 -20.45 -33.37 6.82
#